data_AF-A0A5C3MKE8-F1
#
_entry.id   AF-A0A5C3MKE8-F1
#
_cell.length_a   1.000
_cell.length_b   1.000
_cell.length_c   1.000
_cell.angle_alpha   90.00
_cell.angle_beta   90.00
_cell.angle_gamma   90.00
#
_symmetry.space_group_name_H-M   'P 1'
#
loop_
_entity.id
_entity.type
_entity.pdbx_description
1 polymer ?
#
loop_
_entity_poly.entity_id
_entity_poly.type
_entity_poly.pdbx_seq_one_letter_code
_entity_poly.pdbx_strand_id
1 'polypeptide(L)'
;MAKNHVKPQLPRSTSTKTQPKKPSIIIPPTPISRKAPPIASLYEVEKTLSPPNYRSYSSQTTLACTSPTSFTDAPVPDASDYPGSLATFSTATSATARSEITAAHIMNPEINAIAEMFAAMKHTLCQLHSSFDLLGEQAETMISLGLDIKATEELKLLRSELEDQIIRQQAELQDVRRLLESKVKEALAERLKAQAYEMVKDCVSKKIKEKVHLELAAQIPKGLHQDLQVNRREMLEIQSDLHNSEARQYNSSLQSASLTVPLRPLLRPLPTPEQSPAYVISRSFSSGVSTYSSPLTAYPRVPASTPITAPPPAFLAPPRGGSSLEAIPPTPSPLFPRDLKSLFSLGPDAARNLLRDYDLDGGSNNEDISPGSGIERPKPRAFARVSVNSTDSSPTSTEFGVKVNSREDDLNKFMAHIGVPFVMIPAPVSKTSSGETSPGGQRQSSPFIVNTEGGGH
;
A
#
# COMPACT_ATOMS: atom_id res chain seq x y z
N MET A 1 -63.51 -41.00 -47.99
CA MET A 1 -62.88 -40.40 -46.80
C MET A 1 -61.73 -39.50 -47.25
N ALA A 2 -62.00 -38.21 -47.43
CA ALA A 2 -61.01 -37.21 -47.86
C ALA A 2 -60.51 -36.45 -46.61
N LYS A 3 -59.19 -36.48 -46.35
CA LYS A 3 -58.57 -35.72 -45.26
C LYS A 3 -57.90 -34.48 -45.83
N ASN A 4 -58.54 -33.34 -45.62
CA ASN A 4 -58.01 -32.01 -45.93
C ASN A 4 -56.84 -31.68 -45.00
N HIS A 5 -55.71 -31.29 -45.58
CA HIS A 5 -54.51 -30.87 -44.88
C HIS A 5 -54.46 -29.35 -44.83
N VAL A 6 -54.78 -28.77 -43.67
CA VAL A 6 -54.73 -27.33 -43.40
C VAL A 6 -53.35 -26.99 -42.83
N LYS A 7 -52.58 -26.16 -43.55
CA LYS A 7 -51.33 -25.55 -43.07
C LYS A 7 -51.65 -24.39 -42.12
N PRO A 8 -51.02 -24.28 -40.94
CA PRO A 8 -51.12 -23.08 -40.11
C PRO A 8 -50.17 -21.99 -40.63
N GLN A 9 -50.71 -20.80 -40.92
CA GLN A 9 -49.94 -19.57 -41.15
C GLN A 9 -49.55 -18.95 -39.79
N LEU A 10 -48.26 -18.65 -39.62
CA LEU A 10 -47.78 -17.82 -38.51
C LEU A 10 -48.09 -16.33 -38.75
N PRO A 11 -48.41 -15.55 -37.69
CA PRO A 11 -48.63 -14.11 -37.80
C PRO A 11 -47.32 -13.34 -37.97
N ARG A 12 -47.25 -12.48 -38.98
CA ARG A 12 -46.22 -11.44 -39.15
C ARG A 12 -46.43 -10.34 -38.10
N SER A 13 -45.48 -10.18 -37.19
CA SER A 13 -45.41 -9.03 -36.29
C SER A 13 -44.77 -7.84 -37.01
N THR A 14 -45.54 -6.76 -37.18
CA THR A 14 -45.03 -5.47 -37.64
C THR A 14 -44.46 -4.70 -36.45
N SER A 15 -43.13 -4.62 -36.38
CA SER A 15 -42.38 -3.79 -35.43
C SER A 15 -42.54 -2.31 -35.78
N THR A 16 -43.37 -1.58 -35.03
CA THR A 16 -43.36 -0.11 -35.01
C THR A 16 -42.29 0.36 -34.03
N LYS A 17 -41.27 1.02 -34.57
CA LYS A 17 -40.12 1.61 -33.88
C LYS A 17 -40.54 2.85 -33.08
N THR A 18 -40.96 2.67 -31.83
CA THR A 18 -41.17 3.74 -30.86
C THR A 18 -39.85 4.00 -30.11
N GLN A 19 -39.28 5.20 -30.28
CA GLN A 19 -38.09 5.62 -29.51
C GLN A 19 -38.43 5.73 -28.01
N PRO A 20 -37.59 5.21 -27.10
CA PRO A 20 -37.79 5.39 -25.67
C PRO A 20 -37.49 6.84 -25.26
N LYS A 21 -38.49 7.52 -24.69
CA LYS A 21 -38.30 8.79 -23.98
C LYS A 21 -37.37 8.57 -22.78
N LYS A 22 -36.34 9.41 -22.68
CA LYS A 22 -35.41 9.46 -21.53
C LYS A 22 -36.20 9.66 -20.22
N PRO A 23 -35.93 8.90 -19.15
CA PRO A 23 -36.55 9.15 -17.85
C PRO A 23 -35.99 10.45 -17.26
N SER A 24 -36.86 11.44 -17.07
CA SER A 24 -36.57 12.65 -16.30
C SER A 24 -36.60 12.29 -14.81
N ILE A 25 -35.43 12.19 -14.18
CA ILE A 25 -35.31 12.01 -12.74
C ILE A 25 -35.61 13.37 -12.09
N ILE A 26 -36.83 13.51 -11.56
CA ILE A 26 -37.20 14.62 -10.69
C ILE A 26 -36.63 14.30 -9.31
N ILE A 27 -35.54 14.97 -8.94
CA ILE A 27 -34.96 14.91 -7.60
C ILE A 27 -35.84 15.81 -6.70
N PRO A 28 -36.53 15.27 -5.67
CA PRO A 28 -37.27 16.12 -4.73
C PRO A 28 -36.29 16.98 -3.91
N PRO A 29 -36.67 18.22 -3.55
CA PRO A 29 -35.83 19.08 -2.73
C PRO A 29 -35.57 18.41 -1.37
N THR A 30 -34.30 18.37 -0.98
CA THR A 30 -33.85 17.85 0.31
C THR A 30 -34.53 18.61 1.46
N PRO A 31 -35.07 17.92 2.48
CA PRO A 31 -35.67 18.59 3.62
C PRO A 31 -34.60 19.30 4.45
N ILE A 32 -34.80 20.61 4.60
CA ILE A 32 -34.05 21.50 5.48
C ILE A 32 -34.12 20.99 6.92
N SER A 33 -32.92 20.89 7.51
CA SER A 33 -32.61 20.65 8.91
C SER A 33 -33.69 21.16 9.88
N ARG A 34 -34.33 20.23 10.60
CA ARG A 34 -35.15 20.54 11.77
C ARG A 34 -34.43 20.09 13.05
N LYS A 35 -34.33 21.08 13.94
CA LYS A 35 -33.87 21.03 15.34
C LYS A 35 -34.27 19.73 16.06
N ALA A 36 -33.30 19.14 16.74
CA ALA A 36 -33.50 18.07 17.70
C ALA A 36 -34.35 18.55 18.90
N PRO A 37 -35.33 17.76 19.39
CA PRO A 37 -36.04 18.03 20.63
C PRO A 37 -35.26 17.55 21.86
N PRO A 38 -35.59 18.07 23.07
CA PRO A 38 -34.89 17.72 24.30
C PRO A 38 -35.35 16.35 24.81
N ILE A 39 -34.39 15.48 25.12
CA ILE A 39 -34.65 14.18 25.74
C ILE A 39 -34.91 14.42 27.22
N ALA A 40 -36.19 14.28 27.61
CA ALA A 40 -36.60 14.11 28.99
C ALA A 40 -36.37 12.66 29.46
N SER A 41 -36.14 12.56 30.76
CA SER A 41 -35.82 11.44 31.64
C SER A 41 -36.68 10.17 31.58
N LEU A 42 -36.17 9.14 32.28
CA LEU A 42 -36.75 7.83 32.69
C LEU A 42 -36.34 6.67 31.75
N TYR A 43 -35.67 5.60 32.17
CA TYR A 43 -35.79 4.84 33.41
C TYR A 43 -34.46 4.26 33.92
N GLU A 44 -34.39 4.27 35.24
CA GLU A 44 -33.57 3.51 36.16
C GLU A 44 -33.85 2.00 36.04
N VAL A 45 -32.81 1.21 35.78
CA VAL A 45 -32.82 -0.24 36.06
C VAL A 45 -31.47 -0.57 36.69
N GLU A 46 -31.49 -0.69 38.01
CA GLU A 46 -30.43 -1.31 38.79
C GLU A 46 -30.15 -2.72 38.25
N LYS A 47 -28.88 -2.99 37.93
CA LYS A 47 -28.36 -4.35 37.95
C LYS A 47 -26.96 -4.34 38.55
N THR A 48 -26.95 -4.68 39.83
CA THR A 48 -25.80 -5.10 40.63
C THR A 48 -25.03 -6.20 39.91
N LEU A 49 -23.88 -5.86 39.33
CA LEU A 49 -22.85 -6.81 38.94
C LEU A 49 -21.50 -6.22 39.34
N SER A 50 -20.85 -6.92 40.27
CA SER A 50 -19.54 -6.60 40.85
C SER A 50 -18.50 -6.28 39.79
N PRO A 51 -17.63 -5.27 40.01
CA PRO A 51 -16.54 -4.99 39.09
C PRO A 51 -15.44 -6.07 39.22
N PRO A 52 -14.84 -6.54 38.12
CA PRO A 52 -13.59 -7.28 38.19
C PRO A 52 -12.47 -6.32 38.59
N ASN A 53 -11.60 -6.80 39.48
CA ASN A 53 -10.34 -6.15 39.87
C ASN A 53 -9.56 -5.70 38.63
N TYR A 54 -9.67 -4.43 38.27
CA TYR A 54 -8.77 -3.80 37.31
C TYR A 54 -7.48 -3.45 38.05
N ARG A 55 -6.47 -4.28 37.82
CA ARG A 55 -5.08 -4.05 38.19
C ARG A 55 -4.60 -2.80 37.43
N SER A 56 -4.55 -1.67 38.13
CA SER A 56 -3.96 -0.42 37.64
C SER A 56 -2.50 -0.65 37.27
N TYR A 57 -2.21 -0.69 35.97
CA TYR A 57 -0.86 -0.42 35.46
C TYR A 57 -0.77 1.08 35.23
N SER A 58 -0.23 1.80 36.22
CA SER A 58 0.24 3.16 36.03
C SER A 58 1.53 3.12 35.22
N SER A 59 1.42 3.16 33.89
CA SER A 59 2.55 3.52 33.05
C SER A 59 2.73 5.03 33.15
N GLN A 60 3.70 5.46 33.96
CA GLN A 60 4.20 6.82 33.93
C GLN A 60 4.86 7.04 32.55
N THR A 61 4.15 7.69 31.64
CA THR A 61 4.77 8.30 30.46
C THR A 61 5.13 9.71 30.85
N THR A 62 6.37 9.90 31.28
CA THR A 62 7.01 11.20 31.43
C THR A 62 7.20 11.81 30.04
N LEU A 63 6.22 12.60 29.59
CA LEU A 63 6.40 13.46 28.43
C LEU A 63 7.23 14.66 28.88
N ALA A 64 8.50 14.65 28.46
CA ALA A 64 9.41 15.78 28.54
C ALA A 64 8.81 16.97 27.79
N CYS A 65 8.44 18.02 28.54
CA CYS A 65 8.09 19.31 27.99
C CYS A 65 9.40 20.00 27.58
N THR A 66 9.67 20.07 26.28
CA THR A 66 10.79 20.81 25.71
C THR A 66 10.37 22.27 25.56
N SER A 67 10.87 23.12 26.44
CA SER A 67 10.81 24.58 26.30
C SER A 67 11.91 25.04 25.33
N PRO A 68 11.65 26.00 24.42
CA PRO A 68 12.70 26.62 23.64
C PRO A 68 13.43 27.67 24.48
N THR A 69 14.75 27.48 24.57
CA THR A 69 15.82 28.47 24.58
C THR A 69 15.39 29.94 24.63
N SER A 70 15.87 30.67 25.63
CA SER A 70 16.68 31.88 25.39
C SER A 70 17.29 32.45 26.67
N PHE A 71 18.47 33.04 26.47
CA PHE A 71 19.27 33.92 27.33
C PHE A 71 20.29 33.31 28.30
N THR A 72 21.47 33.09 27.70
CA THR A 72 22.78 33.64 28.12
C THR A 72 23.29 33.26 29.50
N ASP A 73 24.01 32.14 29.54
CA ASP A 73 25.07 31.92 30.53
C ASP A 73 26.39 31.76 29.78
N ALA A 74 27.32 32.67 30.06
CA ALA A 74 28.68 32.69 29.55
C ALA A 74 29.64 32.53 30.74
N PRO A 75 30.86 32.03 30.49
CA PRO A 75 31.57 31.15 31.39
C PRO A 75 32.35 31.90 32.45
N VAL A 76 32.42 31.28 33.62
CA VAL A 76 33.41 31.56 34.66
C VAL A 76 34.78 31.08 34.17
N PRO A 77 35.82 31.93 34.13
CA PRO A 77 37.19 31.48 34.24
C PRO A 77 37.74 31.71 35.65
N ASP A 78 38.53 30.73 36.02
CA ASP A 78 39.33 30.61 37.22
C ASP A 78 40.52 31.60 37.22
N ALA A 79 41.08 31.78 38.41
CA ALA A 79 42.45 32.18 38.75
C ALA A 79 42.86 33.68 38.77
N SER A 80 43.83 33.88 39.67
CA SER A 80 44.75 35.00 39.90
C SER A 80 44.21 36.15 40.75
N ASP A 81 44.68 36.27 42.00
CA ASP A 81 45.98 36.81 42.40
C ASP A 81 46.07 38.34 42.26
N TYR A 82 46.59 38.91 43.34
CA TYR A 82 47.22 40.22 43.47
C TYR A 82 46.38 41.47 43.80
N PRO A 83 47.03 42.45 44.46
CA PRO A 83 46.53 43.09 45.66
C PRO A 83 46.40 44.61 45.48
N GLY A 84 45.73 45.27 46.41
CA GLY A 84 45.68 46.72 46.46
C GLY A 84 44.72 47.14 47.56
N SER A 85 45.16 47.43 48.78
CA SER A 85 46.04 48.55 49.13
C SER A 85 45.56 49.87 48.52
N LEU A 86 44.49 50.40 49.08
CA LEU A 86 44.42 51.80 49.49
C LEU A 86 44.01 51.72 50.97
N ALA A 87 44.93 51.82 51.95
CA ALA A 87 45.51 53.09 52.39
C ALA A 87 44.41 54.17 52.40
N THR A 88 44.06 54.80 53.50
CA THR A 88 44.73 55.98 54.07
C THR A 88 43.62 56.59 54.96
N PHE A 89 43.69 56.96 56.24
CA PHE A 89 44.71 57.59 57.07
C PHE A 89 44.47 57.13 58.54
N SER A 90 45.41 56.43 59.16
CA SER A 90 46.22 56.99 60.26
C SER A 90 46.08 58.48 60.51
N THR A 91 45.58 58.82 61.70
CA THR A 91 46.18 59.92 62.49
C THR A 91 46.14 59.55 63.97
N ALA A 92 47.19 58.84 64.40
CA ALA A 92 47.73 58.95 65.74
C ALA A 92 48.55 60.25 65.80
N THR A 93 48.14 61.23 66.61
CA THR A 93 48.87 62.43 67.11
C THR A 93 47.78 63.39 67.61
N SER A 94 47.73 63.90 68.84
CA SER A 94 48.75 64.40 69.76
C SER A 94 48.13 64.34 71.17
N ALA A 95 48.76 63.90 72.27
CA ALA A 95 50.05 64.37 72.79
C ALA A 95 50.21 65.89 72.67
N THR A 96 49.28 66.67 73.24
CA THR A 96 49.50 68.10 73.49
C THR A 96 49.30 68.36 74.97
N ALA A 97 50.44 68.39 75.66
CA ALA A 97 50.60 69.07 76.93
C ALA A 97 49.99 70.47 76.85
N ARG A 98 49.10 70.81 77.79
CA ARG A 98 48.71 72.20 78.01
C ARG A 98 48.70 72.48 79.49
N SER A 99 49.89 72.89 79.92
CA SER A 99 50.21 73.86 80.96
C SER A 99 49.13 74.13 82.00
N GLU A 100 49.39 73.58 83.18
CA GLU A 100 49.30 74.33 84.44
C GLU A 100 49.73 75.79 84.19
N ILE A 101 48.78 76.72 84.27
CA ILE A 101 49.07 78.09 84.68
C ILE A 101 48.25 78.31 85.94
N THR A 102 48.94 78.14 87.06
CA THR A 102 48.58 78.65 88.37
C THR A 102 48.54 80.17 88.33
N ALA A 103 47.46 80.76 87.82
CA ALA A 103 47.13 82.17 88.04
C ALA A 103 46.32 82.31 89.34
N ALA A 104 46.84 81.73 90.42
CA ALA A 104 46.27 81.80 91.75
C ALA A 104 46.73 83.07 92.47
N HIS A 105 46.53 84.24 91.87
CA HIS A 105 46.64 85.50 92.60
C HIS A 105 46.11 86.64 91.71
N ILE A 106 45.10 87.36 92.20
CA ILE A 106 44.46 88.52 91.55
C ILE A 106 43.40 88.14 90.47
N MET A 107 42.44 87.28 90.82
CA MET A 107 41.13 87.28 90.16
C MET A 107 40.01 87.31 91.21
N ASN A 108 39.13 88.29 91.03
CA ASN A 108 37.98 88.57 91.89
C ASN A 108 37.07 87.32 91.95
N PRO A 109 36.63 86.84 93.13
CA PRO A 109 35.81 85.62 93.27
C PRO A 109 34.52 85.65 92.42
N GLU A 110 34.00 86.83 92.12
CA GLU A 110 32.85 87.02 91.23
C GLU A 110 33.14 86.61 89.78
N ILE A 111 34.37 86.82 89.27
CA ILE A 111 34.73 86.49 87.88
C ILE A 111 34.80 84.97 87.69
N ASN A 112 35.21 84.21 88.71
CA ASN A 112 35.19 82.73 88.68
C ASN A 112 33.77 82.17 88.73
N ALA A 113 32.89 82.73 89.57
CA ALA A 113 31.48 82.34 89.59
C ALA A 113 30.78 82.61 88.24
N ILE A 114 31.12 83.74 87.59
CA ILE A 114 30.63 84.05 86.24
C ILE A 114 31.19 83.06 85.22
N ALA A 115 32.49 82.73 85.27
CA ALA A 115 33.11 81.77 84.36
C ALA A 115 32.53 80.34 84.53
N GLU A 116 32.27 79.91 85.76
CA GLU A 116 31.64 78.63 86.07
C GLU A 116 30.18 78.58 85.62
N MET A 117 29.42 79.67 85.80
CA MET A 117 28.08 79.80 85.25
C MET A 117 28.07 79.76 83.72
N PHE A 118 29.01 80.43 83.05
CA PHE A 118 29.18 80.37 81.60
C PHE A 118 29.61 78.98 81.13
N ALA A 119 30.45 78.28 81.89
CA ALA A 119 30.84 76.89 81.60
C ALA A 119 29.64 75.95 81.74
N ALA A 120 28.82 76.09 82.79
CA ALA A 120 27.59 75.34 82.98
C ALA A 120 26.54 75.64 81.88
N MET A 121 26.38 76.91 81.49
CA MET A 121 25.49 77.31 80.40
C MET A 121 25.96 76.76 79.04
N LYS A 122 27.27 76.76 78.79
CA LYS A 122 27.84 76.11 77.60
C LYS A 122 27.66 74.60 77.62
N HIS A 123 27.85 73.96 78.77
CA HIS A 123 27.64 72.52 78.94
C HIS A 123 26.19 72.13 78.67
N THR A 124 25.23 72.85 79.24
CA THR A 124 23.79 72.61 79.00
C THR A 124 23.40 72.88 77.55
N LEU A 125 23.97 73.90 76.89
CA LEU A 125 23.77 74.12 75.45
C LEU A 125 24.36 72.99 74.60
N CYS A 126 25.58 72.52 74.89
CA CYS A 126 26.16 71.38 74.20
C CYS A 126 25.33 70.10 74.44
N GLN A 127 24.81 69.91 75.65
CA GLN A 127 23.95 68.78 76.00
C GLN A 127 22.62 68.85 75.24
N LEU A 128 21.96 70.01 75.20
CA LEU A 128 20.75 70.22 74.40
C LEU A 128 21.02 69.99 72.91
N HIS A 129 22.15 70.48 72.38
CA HIS A 129 22.54 70.26 71.00
C HIS A 129 22.68 68.77 70.70
N SER A 130 23.39 68.01 71.54
CA SER A 130 23.49 66.54 71.39
C SER A 130 22.14 65.81 71.53
N SER A 131 21.22 66.36 72.32
CA SER A 131 19.85 65.83 72.46
C SER A 131 19.05 66.04 71.19
N PHE A 132 19.22 67.19 70.52
CA PHE A 132 18.59 67.48 69.23
C PHE A 132 19.19 66.65 68.10
N ASP A 133 20.49 66.41 68.10
CA ASP A 133 21.13 65.53 67.11
C ASP A 133 20.63 64.09 67.24
N LEU A 134 20.55 63.56 68.47
CA LEU A 134 19.98 62.24 68.73
C LEU A 134 18.51 62.16 68.32
N LEU A 135 17.72 63.20 68.59
CA LEU A 135 16.32 63.25 68.15
C LEU A 135 16.21 63.32 66.62
N GLY A 136 17.15 64.00 65.95
CA GLY A 136 17.26 64.02 64.50
C GLY A 136 17.54 62.64 63.91
N GLU A 137 18.53 61.92 64.45
CA GLU A 137 18.86 60.55 64.06
C GLU A 137 17.68 59.58 64.33
N GLN A 138 16.99 59.74 65.47
CA GLN A 138 15.79 58.97 65.79
C GLN A 138 14.61 59.30 64.86
N ALA A 139 14.45 60.56 64.45
CA ALA A 139 13.43 60.94 63.49
C ALA A 139 13.72 60.36 62.10
N GLU A 140 14.98 60.38 61.67
CA GLU A 140 15.40 59.78 60.40
C GLU A 140 15.17 58.26 60.38
N THR A 141 15.55 57.56 61.45
CA THR A 141 15.29 56.12 61.58
C THR A 141 13.80 55.79 61.62
N MET A 142 12.98 56.61 62.29
CA MET A 142 11.52 56.43 62.30
C MET A 142 10.89 56.66 60.91
N ILE A 143 11.38 57.64 60.15
CA ILE A 143 10.94 57.86 58.76
C ILE A 143 11.33 56.67 57.88
N SER A 144 12.56 56.16 58.00
CA SER A 144 13.01 54.96 57.29
C SER A 144 12.15 53.75 57.62
N LEU A 145 11.86 53.53 58.91
CA LEU A 145 11.00 52.43 59.36
C LEU A 145 9.57 52.56 58.80
N GLY A 146 9.05 53.79 58.70
CA GLY A 146 7.74 54.04 58.09
C GLY A 146 7.68 53.67 56.60
N LEU A 147 8.78 53.86 55.85
CA LEU A 147 8.89 53.42 54.46
C LEU A 147 9.00 51.90 54.36
N ASP A 148 9.77 51.27 55.24
CA ASP A 148 9.90 49.81 55.27
C ASP A 148 8.57 49.13 55.60
N ILE A 149 7.82 49.63 56.58
CA ILE A 149 6.50 49.11 56.93
C ILE A 149 5.57 49.14 55.71
N LYS A 150 5.52 50.27 54.98
CA LYS A 150 4.71 50.39 53.75
C LYS A 150 5.14 49.39 52.68
N ALA A 151 6.44 49.24 52.45
CA ALA A 151 6.95 48.24 51.50
C ALA A 151 6.56 46.81 51.92
N THR A 152 6.57 46.48 53.21
CA THR A 152 6.13 45.17 53.68
C THR A 152 4.63 44.94 53.51
N GLU A 153 3.80 45.97 53.64
CA GLU A 153 2.36 45.89 53.39
C GLU A 153 2.05 45.65 51.91
N GLU A 154 2.73 46.37 51.02
CA GLU A 154 2.62 46.17 49.57
C GLU A 154 3.06 44.76 49.17
N LEU A 155 4.16 44.24 49.74
CA LEU A 155 4.61 42.87 49.50
C LEU A 155 3.59 41.82 49.99
N LYS A 156 2.90 42.07 51.10
CA LYS A 156 1.85 41.16 51.58
C LYS A 156 0.66 41.14 50.62
N LEU A 157 0.24 42.30 50.11
CA LEU A 157 -0.83 42.39 49.13
C LEU A 157 -0.46 41.63 47.86
N LEU A 158 0.73 41.87 47.31
CA LEU A 158 1.22 41.18 46.11
C LEU A 158 1.28 39.66 46.31
N ARG A 159 1.72 39.19 47.49
CA ARG A 159 1.73 37.76 47.81
C ARG A 159 0.32 37.18 47.84
N SER A 160 -0.64 37.86 48.49
CA SER A 160 -2.02 37.39 48.52
C SER A 160 -2.66 37.34 47.13
N GLU A 161 -2.39 38.34 46.28
CA GLU A 161 -2.90 38.36 44.91
C GLU A 161 -2.29 37.25 44.06
N LEU A 162 -0.99 36.98 44.22
CA LEU A 162 -0.31 35.88 43.54
C LEU A 162 -0.87 34.52 43.99
N GLU A 163 -1.11 34.32 45.29
CA GLU A 163 -1.74 33.11 45.81
C GLU A 163 -3.15 32.90 45.22
N ASP A 164 -3.97 33.95 45.17
CA ASP A 164 -5.30 33.90 44.55
C ASP A 164 -5.23 33.56 43.05
N GLN A 165 -4.22 34.05 42.35
CA GLN A 165 -4.01 33.71 40.94
C GLN A 165 -3.59 32.25 40.78
N ILE A 166 -2.71 31.73 41.64
CA ILE A 166 -2.32 30.31 41.62
C ILE A 166 -3.54 29.41 41.85
N ILE A 167 -4.37 29.74 42.84
CA ILE A 167 -5.58 28.96 43.14
C ILE A 167 -6.53 28.97 41.94
N ARG A 168 -6.73 30.13 41.31
CA ARG A 168 -7.56 30.25 40.08
C ARG A 168 -7.02 29.43 38.92
N GLN A 169 -5.72 29.53 38.64
CA GLN A 169 -5.08 28.77 37.58
C GLN A 169 -5.12 27.27 37.84
N GLN A 170 -4.93 26.84 39.09
CA GLN A 170 -5.02 25.43 39.45
C GLN A 170 -6.44 24.88 39.28
N ALA A 171 -7.47 25.67 39.61
CA ALA A 171 -8.86 25.30 39.37
C ALA A 171 -9.15 25.18 37.87
N GLU A 172 -8.71 26.15 37.07
CA GLU A 172 -8.87 26.12 35.60
C GLU A 172 -8.15 24.92 34.99
N LEU A 173 -6.92 24.62 35.42
CA LEU A 173 -6.16 23.44 34.98
C LEU A 173 -6.87 22.13 35.34
N GLN A 174 -7.49 22.05 36.52
CA GLN A 174 -8.28 20.88 36.89
C GLN A 174 -9.52 20.72 35.99
N ASP A 175 -10.19 21.79 35.64
CA ASP A 175 -11.35 21.75 34.76
C ASP A 175 -10.96 21.37 33.32
N VAL A 176 -9.86 21.92 32.80
CA VAL A 176 -9.29 21.50 31.51
C VAL A 176 -8.92 20.02 31.53
N ARG A 177 -8.32 19.54 32.63
CA ARG A 177 -7.98 18.12 32.78
C ARG A 177 -9.21 17.23 32.76
N ARG A 178 -10.28 17.59 33.48
CA ARG A 178 -11.55 16.84 33.49
C ARG A 178 -12.19 16.82 32.11
N LEU A 179 -12.23 17.97 31.43
CA LEU A 179 -12.78 18.08 30.08
C LEU A 179 -11.99 17.22 29.09
N LEU A 180 -10.66 17.27 29.15
CA LEU A 180 -9.80 16.47 28.29
C LEU A 180 -9.97 14.98 28.56
N GLU A 181 -10.02 14.57 29.82
CA GLU A 181 -10.24 13.17 30.21
C GLU A 181 -11.58 12.65 29.67
N SER A 182 -12.66 13.45 29.79
CA SER A 182 -13.97 13.07 29.26
C SER A 182 -13.94 12.93 27.73
N LYS A 183 -13.36 13.90 27.01
CA LYS A 183 -13.28 13.85 25.55
C LYS A 183 -12.43 12.70 25.05
N VAL A 184 -11.32 12.40 25.73
CA VAL A 184 -10.46 11.26 25.38
C VAL A 184 -11.18 9.94 25.62
N LYS A 185 -11.90 9.79 26.75
CA LYS A 185 -12.70 8.59 27.04
C LYS A 185 -13.80 8.38 25.99
N GLU A 186 -14.50 9.44 25.62
CA GLU A 186 -15.56 9.39 24.60
C GLU A 186 -15.01 9.00 23.23
N ALA A 187 -13.97 9.68 22.75
CA ALA A 187 -13.33 9.39 21.47
C ALA A 187 -12.74 7.97 21.41
N LEU A 188 -12.15 7.50 22.52
CA LEU A 188 -11.64 6.14 22.62
C LEU A 188 -12.77 5.10 22.58
N ALA A 189 -13.85 5.35 23.32
CA ALA A 189 -15.01 4.45 23.34
C ALA A 189 -15.67 4.36 21.95
N GLU A 190 -15.80 5.47 21.24
CA GLU A 190 -16.33 5.50 19.87
C GLU A 190 -15.45 4.70 18.90
N ARG A 191 -14.13 4.92 18.93
CA ARG A 191 -13.19 4.18 18.08
C ARG A 191 -13.21 2.68 18.36
N LEU A 192 -13.23 2.27 19.63
CA LEU A 192 -13.28 0.86 20.01
C LEU A 192 -14.60 0.21 19.58
N LYS A 193 -15.73 0.91 19.72
CA LYS A 193 -17.03 0.44 19.21
C LYS A 193 -17.02 0.26 17.70
N ALA A 194 -16.48 1.22 16.95
CA ALA A 194 -16.38 1.14 15.50
C ALA A 194 -15.51 -0.06 15.06
N GLN A 195 -14.36 -0.26 15.71
CA GLN A 195 -13.49 -1.40 15.43
C GLN A 195 -14.15 -2.74 15.76
N ALA A 196 -14.82 -2.83 16.92
CA ALA A 196 -15.55 -4.03 17.30
C ALA A 196 -16.68 -4.35 16.31
N TYR A 197 -17.40 -3.32 15.83
CA TYR A 197 -18.46 -3.49 14.84
C TYR A 197 -17.92 -4.03 13.51
N GLU A 198 -16.83 -3.47 12.97
CA GLU A 198 -16.22 -4.00 11.74
C GLU A 198 -15.72 -5.44 11.92
N MET A 199 -15.07 -5.78 13.05
CA MET A 199 -14.64 -7.16 13.32
C MET A 199 -15.82 -8.15 13.37
N VAL A 200 -16.92 -7.77 14.04
CA VAL A 200 -18.13 -8.60 14.11
C VAL A 200 -18.75 -8.74 12.73
N LYS A 201 -18.86 -7.66 11.98
CA LYS A 201 -19.40 -7.63 10.61
C LYS A 201 -18.58 -8.53 9.68
N ASP A 202 -17.26 -8.50 9.74
CA ASP A 202 -16.39 -9.38 8.96
C ASP A 202 -16.57 -10.86 9.33
N CYS A 203 -16.62 -11.16 10.64
CA CYS A 203 -16.85 -12.52 11.12
C CYS A 203 -18.23 -13.06 10.70
N VAL A 204 -19.27 -12.23 10.82
CA VAL A 204 -20.64 -12.57 10.40
C VAL A 204 -20.70 -12.75 8.88
N SER A 205 -20.12 -11.84 8.10
CA SER A 205 -20.05 -11.94 6.64
C SER A 205 -19.35 -13.23 6.20
N LYS A 206 -18.23 -13.59 6.82
CA LYS A 206 -17.52 -14.84 6.55
C LYS A 206 -18.39 -16.07 6.86
N LYS A 207 -19.01 -16.12 8.05
CA LYS A 207 -19.91 -17.23 8.43
C LYS A 207 -21.13 -17.34 7.52
N ILE A 208 -21.70 -16.22 7.09
CA ILE A 208 -22.81 -16.20 6.13
C ILE A 208 -22.34 -16.78 4.79
N LYS A 209 -21.21 -16.32 4.25
CA LYS A 209 -20.65 -16.86 2.99
C LYS A 209 -20.41 -18.36 3.07
N GLU A 210 -19.82 -18.85 4.17
CA GLU A 210 -19.57 -20.28 4.39
C GLU A 210 -20.89 -21.07 4.45
N LYS A 211 -21.88 -20.61 5.22
CA LYS A 211 -23.19 -21.27 5.29
C LYS A 211 -23.92 -21.27 3.97
N VAL A 212 -23.96 -20.13 3.27
CA VAL A 212 -24.57 -20.01 1.95
C VAL A 212 -23.88 -20.94 0.96
N HIS A 213 -22.55 -21.03 0.99
CA HIS A 213 -21.81 -21.94 0.11
C HIS A 213 -22.12 -23.42 0.41
N LEU A 214 -22.23 -23.81 1.68
CA LEU A 214 -22.61 -25.17 2.07
C LEU A 214 -24.04 -25.51 1.64
N GLU A 215 -24.99 -24.60 1.85
CA GLU A 215 -26.38 -24.77 1.43
C GLU A 215 -26.51 -24.85 -0.10
N LEU A 216 -25.81 -23.99 -0.84
CA LEU A 216 -25.78 -24.05 -2.30
C LEU A 216 -25.14 -25.37 -2.78
N ALA A 217 -24.07 -25.84 -2.15
CA ALA A 217 -23.43 -27.10 -2.50
C ALA A 217 -24.32 -28.33 -2.19
N ALA A 218 -25.21 -28.22 -1.19
CA ALA A 218 -26.18 -29.25 -0.86
C ALA A 218 -27.40 -29.23 -1.81
N GLN A 219 -27.85 -28.03 -2.20
CA GLN A 219 -29.04 -27.85 -3.05
C GLN A 219 -28.75 -28.06 -4.54
N ILE A 220 -27.55 -27.77 -5.02
CA ILE A 220 -27.19 -27.92 -6.43
C ILE A 220 -26.58 -29.32 -6.64
N PRO A 221 -27.24 -30.21 -7.42
CA PRO A 221 -26.69 -31.54 -7.70
C PRO A 221 -25.33 -31.46 -8.39
N LYS A 222 -24.40 -32.34 -8.01
CA LYS A 222 -23.05 -32.42 -8.61
C LYS A 222 -23.08 -32.66 -10.12
N GLY A 223 -24.09 -33.39 -10.61
CA GLY A 223 -24.29 -33.60 -12.05
C GLY A 223 -24.50 -32.30 -12.81
N LEU A 224 -25.33 -31.39 -12.27
CA LEU A 224 -25.56 -30.09 -12.90
C LEU A 224 -24.30 -29.22 -12.94
N HIS A 225 -23.45 -29.30 -11.90
CA HIS A 225 -22.15 -28.62 -11.92
C HIS A 225 -21.23 -29.17 -13.02
N GLN A 226 -21.21 -30.48 -13.21
CA GLN A 226 -20.43 -31.12 -14.26
C GLN A 226 -20.97 -30.73 -15.64
N ASP A 227 -22.29 -30.74 -15.83
CA ASP A 227 -22.93 -30.33 -17.07
C ASP A 227 -22.66 -28.84 -17.38
N LEU A 228 -22.71 -27.97 -16.38
CA LEU A 228 -22.36 -26.55 -16.55
C LEU A 228 -20.88 -26.37 -16.91
N GLN A 229 -19.98 -27.21 -16.39
CA GLN A 229 -18.56 -27.18 -16.77
C GLN A 229 -18.35 -27.64 -18.21
N VAL A 230 -19.03 -28.71 -18.63
CA VAL A 230 -19.02 -29.19 -20.01
C VAL A 230 -19.56 -28.11 -20.94
N ASN A 231 -20.75 -27.56 -20.67
CA ASN A 231 -21.35 -26.50 -21.48
C ASN A 231 -20.50 -25.23 -21.51
N ARG A 232 -19.88 -24.84 -20.38
CA ARG A 232 -18.96 -23.70 -20.33
C ARG A 232 -17.74 -23.92 -21.21
N ARG A 233 -17.20 -25.13 -21.20
CA ARG A 233 -16.09 -25.52 -22.07
C ARG A 233 -16.49 -25.48 -23.53
N GLU A 234 -17.63 -26.08 -23.89
CA GLU A 234 -18.17 -26.06 -25.26
C GLU A 234 -18.38 -24.61 -25.75
N MET A 235 -18.93 -23.73 -24.92
CA MET A 235 -19.08 -22.31 -25.28
C MET A 235 -17.75 -21.62 -25.55
N LEU A 236 -16.71 -21.91 -24.75
CA LEU A 236 -15.38 -21.35 -24.98
C LEU A 236 -14.73 -21.92 -26.25
N GLU A 237 -14.98 -23.19 -26.56
CA GLU A 237 -14.51 -23.83 -27.79
C GLU A 237 -15.16 -23.16 -29.00
N ILE A 238 -16.50 -23.04 -29.00
CA ILE A 238 -17.25 -22.35 -30.06
C ILE A 238 -16.80 -20.90 -30.20
N GLN A 239 -16.58 -20.19 -29.09
CA GLN A 239 -16.11 -18.81 -29.13
C GLN A 239 -14.70 -18.72 -29.74
N SER A 240 -13.82 -19.65 -29.39
CA SER A 240 -12.47 -19.72 -29.95
C SER A 240 -12.49 -20.05 -31.44
N ASP A 241 -13.37 -20.97 -31.86
CA ASP A 241 -13.54 -21.35 -33.26
C ASP A 241 -14.10 -20.21 -34.09
N LEU A 242 -15.09 -19.48 -33.56
CA LEU A 242 -15.67 -18.31 -34.21
C LEU A 242 -14.60 -17.23 -34.39
N HIS A 243 -13.87 -16.91 -33.32
CA HIS A 243 -12.75 -15.96 -33.40
C HIS A 243 -11.69 -16.40 -34.40
N ASN A 244 -11.33 -17.69 -34.43
CA ASN A 244 -10.35 -18.25 -35.36
C ASN A 244 -10.84 -18.22 -36.81
N SER A 245 -12.13 -18.47 -37.05
CA SER A 245 -12.74 -18.37 -38.37
C SER A 245 -12.73 -16.94 -38.89
N GLU A 246 -13.04 -15.96 -38.03
CA GLU A 246 -12.98 -14.54 -38.36
C GLU A 246 -11.52 -14.08 -38.59
N ALA A 247 -10.59 -14.51 -37.74
CA ALA A 247 -9.17 -14.22 -37.90
C ALA A 247 -8.63 -14.79 -39.22
N ARG A 248 -8.99 -16.03 -39.58
CA ARG A 248 -8.62 -16.64 -40.86
C ARG A 248 -9.22 -15.89 -42.04
N GLN A 249 -10.48 -15.49 -41.96
CA GLN A 249 -11.13 -14.70 -43.02
C GLN A 249 -10.46 -13.33 -43.20
N TYR A 250 -10.10 -12.67 -42.10
CA TYR A 250 -9.37 -11.41 -42.16
C TYR A 250 -7.97 -11.62 -42.77
N ASN A 251 -7.23 -12.62 -42.30
CA ASN A 251 -5.89 -12.93 -42.78
C ASN A 251 -5.88 -13.36 -44.26
N SER A 252 -6.92 -14.05 -44.74
CA SER A 252 -7.04 -14.44 -46.15
C SER A 252 -7.32 -13.27 -47.09
N SER A 253 -7.95 -12.21 -46.58
CA SER A 253 -8.20 -10.97 -47.33
C SER A 253 -6.95 -10.10 -47.49
N LEU A 254 -5.87 -10.39 -46.76
CA LEU A 254 -4.61 -9.67 -46.88
C LEU A 254 -3.95 -10.02 -48.22
N GLN A 255 -3.84 -9.01 -49.08
CA GLN A 255 -3.15 -9.13 -50.36
C GLN A 255 -1.63 -9.21 -50.16
N SER A 256 -0.90 -9.74 -51.13
CA SER A 256 0.57 -9.88 -51.00
C SER A 256 1.31 -8.55 -50.92
N ALA A 257 0.70 -7.47 -51.40
CA ALA A 257 1.23 -6.12 -51.27
C ALA A 257 1.23 -5.61 -49.82
N SER A 258 0.47 -6.22 -48.91
CA SER A 258 0.28 -5.73 -47.53
C SER A 258 1.10 -6.49 -46.48
N LEU A 259 2.41 -6.67 -46.69
CA LEU A 259 3.31 -7.39 -45.77
C LEU A 259 3.42 -6.78 -44.36
N THR A 260 3.07 -5.50 -44.21
CA THR A 260 3.15 -4.73 -42.96
C THR A 260 1.82 -4.64 -42.21
N VAL A 261 0.71 -5.12 -42.80
CA VAL A 261 -0.59 -5.10 -42.13
C VAL A 261 -0.59 -6.16 -41.03
N PRO A 262 -1.05 -5.82 -39.81
CA PRO A 262 -0.99 -6.75 -38.70
C PRO A 262 -1.93 -7.93 -38.92
N LEU A 263 -1.42 -9.12 -38.66
CA LEU A 263 -2.18 -10.37 -38.66
C LEU A 263 -3.07 -10.43 -37.42
N ARG A 264 -4.29 -10.97 -37.58
CA ARG A 264 -5.13 -11.30 -36.43
C ARG A 264 -4.66 -12.61 -35.81
N PRO A 265 -4.35 -12.63 -34.50
CA PRO A 265 -3.85 -13.81 -33.83
C PRO A 265 -4.93 -14.89 -33.73
N LEU A 266 -4.56 -16.14 -34.00
CA LEU A 266 -5.42 -17.28 -33.74
C LEU A 266 -5.29 -17.67 -32.26
N LEU A 267 -6.40 -18.03 -31.65
CA LEU A 267 -6.44 -18.60 -30.31
C LEU A 267 -6.07 -20.08 -30.39
N ARG A 268 -5.30 -20.54 -29.41
CA ARG A 268 -4.89 -21.94 -29.30
C ARG A 268 -6.10 -22.83 -28.98
N PRO A 269 -6.11 -24.10 -29.44
CA PRO A 269 -7.16 -25.03 -29.06
C PRO A 269 -7.20 -25.16 -27.54
N LEU A 270 -8.39 -25.25 -26.97
CA LEU A 270 -8.54 -25.47 -25.54
C LEU A 270 -7.92 -26.85 -25.21
N PRO A 271 -7.05 -26.95 -24.19
CA PRO A 271 -6.46 -28.23 -23.82
C PRO A 271 -7.57 -29.24 -23.56
N THR A 272 -7.49 -30.43 -24.17
CA THR A 272 -8.45 -31.51 -23.89
C THR A 272 -8.44 -31.79 -22.39
N PRO A 273 -9.55 -32.25 -21.77
CA PRO A 273 -9.58 -32.51 -20.34
C PRO A 273 -8.43 -33.43 -19.91
N GLU A 274 -8.00 -34.32 -20.83
CA GLU A 274 -6.89 -35.26 -20.68
C GLU A 274 -5.50 -34.60 -20.81
N GLN A 275 -5.35 -33.56 -21.64
CA GLN A 275 -4.09 -32.85 -21.87
C GLN A 275 -3.82 -31.74 -20.87
N SER A 276 -4.88 -31.12 -20.34
CA SER A 276 -4.70 -30.29 -19.15
C SER A 276 -4.06 -31.21 -18.11
N PRO A 277 -2.93 -30.84 -17.49
CA PRO A 277 -2.50 -31.42 -16.23
C PRO A 277 -3.53 -30.96 -15.19
N ALA A 278 -4.75 -31.45 -15.34
CA ALA A 278 -5.85 -31.33 -14.43
C ALA A 278 -5.39 -32.13 -13.24
N TYR A 279 -4.72 -31.38 -12.35
CA TYR A 279 -4.65 -31.58 -10.93
C TYR A 279 -5.05 -33.01 -10.59
N VAL A 280 -4.05 -33.88 -10.46
CA VAL A 280 -4.14 -34.89 -9.42
C VAL A 280 -4.54 -34.07 -8.21
N ILE A 281 -5.85 -34.05 -7.92
CA ILE A 281 -6.38 -33.51 -6.70
C ILE A 281 -5.59 -34.32 -5.72
N SER A 282 -4.53 -33.71 -5.16
CA SER A 282 -3.90 -34.21 -3.97
C SER A 282 -5.05 -34.13 -2.99
N ARG A 283 -5.87 -35.19 -2.96
CA ARG A 283 -6.56 -35.62 -1.77
C ARG A 283 -5.41 -35.87 -0.82
N SER A 284 -4.92 -34.79 -0.22
CA SER A 284 -4.51 -34.80 1.16
C SER A 284 -5.74 -35.29 1.91
N PHE A 285 -5.93 -36.60 1.89
CA PHE A 285 -6.59 -37.31 2.95
C PHE A 285 -5.75 -36.95 4.18
N SER A 286 -6.10 -35.83 4.82
CA SER A 286 -5.81 -35.61 6.23
C SER A 286 -6.74 -36.56 7.00
N SER A 287 -6.53 -37.85 6.79
CA SER A 287 -6.96 -38.92 7.67
C SER A 287 -5.70 -39.34 8.39
N GLY A 288 -5.44 -38.70 9.52
CA GLY A 288 -4.24 -38.93 10.28
C GLY A 288 -4.11 -38.00 11.46
N VAL A 289 -4.88 -38.29 12.50
CA VAL A 289 -4.46 -38.07 13.88
C VAL A 289 -3.09 -38.76 14.03
N SER A 290 -2.00 -38.06 13.73
CA SER A 290 -0.63 -38.52 13.98
C SER A 290 -0.09 -37.74 15.16
N THR A 291 -0.46 -38.20 16.36
CA THR A 291 0.26 -37.95 17.59
C THR A 291 1.58 -38.72 17.55
N TYR A 292 2.59 -38.19 16.88
CA TYR A 292 3.97 -38.63 17.09
C TYR A 292 4.91 -37.42 17.23
N SER A 293 5.17 -37.09 18.49
CA SER A 293 6.47 -36.73 19.08
C SER A 293 7.61 -36.54 18.07
N SER A 294 8.03 -35.29 17.85
CA SER A 294 9.38 -35.00 17.38
C SER A 294 10.27 -34.70 18.59
N PRO A 295 11.45 -35.33 18.67
CA PRO A 295 12.31 -35.22 19.86
C PRO A 295 13.00 -33.87 19.93
N LEU A 296 13.10 -33.35 21.16
CA LEU A 296 14.02 -32.31 21.56
C LEU A 296 15.44 -32.67 21.09
N THR A 297 15.99 -31.88 20.18
CA THR A 297 17.44 -31.80 20.01
C THR A 297 17.90 -30.44 20.50
N ALA A 298 18.83 -30.53 21.44
CA ALA A 298 19.34 -29.44 22.23
C ALA A 298 20.58 -28.81 21.56
N TYR A 299 20.57 -27.48 21.52
CA TYR A 299 21.75 -26.60 21.59
C TYR A 299 22.62 -26.35 20.34
N PRO A 300 23.37 -25.22 20.32
CA PRO A 300 23.16 -24.16 19.33
C PRO A 300 24.39 -23.93 18.44
N ARG A 301 24.21 -23.25 17.31
CA ARG A 301 25.29 -22.44 16.73
C ARG A 301 24.74 -21.39 15.78
N VAL A 302 25.04 -20.14 16.13
CA VAL A 302 24.90 -18.95 15.30
C VAL A 302 25.87 -19.07 14.11
N PRO A 303 25.44 -18.74 12.88
CA PRO A 303 26.33 -18.11 11.94
C PRO A 303 25.89 -16.68 11.65
N ALA A 304 26.89 -15.83 11.47
CA ALA A 304 26.83 -14.40 11.33
C ALA A 304 25.81 -13.90 10.29
N SER A 305 25.26 -12.73 10.63
CA SER A 305 24.39 -11.90 9.81
C SER A 305 25.09 -11.52 8.50
N THR A 306 24.73 -12.20 7.41
CA THR A 306 24.94 -11.68 6.05
C THR A 306 23.70 -10.88 5.66
N PRO A 307 23.85 -9.64 5.12
CA PRO A 307 22.72 -8.88 4.61
C PRO A 307 22.34 -9.46 3.25
N ILE A 308 21.53 -10.51 3.26
CA ILE A 308 20.80 -10.92 2.06
C ILE A 308 19.66 -9.91 1.93
N THR A 309 19.84 -8.96 1.02
CA THR A 309 18.75 -8.16 0.44
C THR A 309 17.76 -9.13 -0.19
N ALA A 310 16.79 -9.58 0.60
CA ALA A 310 15.69 -10.37 0.13
C ALA A 310 14.91 -9.52 -0.89
N PRO A 311 14.65 -10.01 -2.12
CA PRO A 311 13.67 -9.37 -2.98
C PRO A 311 12.34 -9.31 -2.21
N PRO A 312 11.57 -8.22 -2.36
CA PRO A 312 10.35 -8.01 -1.59
C PRO A 312 9.45 -9.25 -1.71
N PRO A 313 8.84 -9.71 -0.61
CA PRO A 313 7.90 -10.82 -0.68
C PRO A 313 6.79 -10.40 -1.64
N ALA A 314 6.78 -11.03 -2.82
CA ALA A 314 5.64 -11.00 -3.71
C ALA A 314 4.45 -11.41 -2.85
N PHE A 315 3.54 -10.46 -2.67
CA PHE A 315 2.37 -10.54 -1.81
C PHE A 315 1.80 -11.95 -1.78
N LEU A 316 1.84 -12.58 -0.62
CA LEU A 316 0.92 -13.64 -0.24
C LEU A 316 -0.48 -13.03 -0.28
N ALA A 317 -1.05 -12.95 -1.48
CA ALA A 317 -2.48 -12.80 -1.63
C ALA A 317 -3.08 -13.99 -0.86
N PRO A 318 -3.97 -13.75 0.12
CA PRO A 318 -4.63 -14.85 0.81
C PRO A 318 -5.27 -15.74 -0.26
N PRO A 319 -5.20 -17.08 -0.12
CA PRO A 319 -5.87 -17.98 -1.04
C PRO A 319 -7.35 -17.62 -0.99
N ARG A 320 -7.83 -16.88 -1.99
CA ARG A 320 -9.25 -16.62 -2.17
C ARG A 320 -9.85 -18.00 -2.45
N GLY A 321 -10.39 -18.60 -1.40
CA GLY A 321 -10.93 -19.96 -1.33
C GLY A 321 -12.20 -20.17 -2.15
N GLY A 322 -12.22 -19.66 -3.37
CA GLY A 322 -13.09 -20.11 -4.43
C GLY A 322 -12.19 -20.51 -5.58
N SER A 323 -11.69 -21.75 -5.56
CA SER A 323 -11.19 -22.42 -6.77
C SER A 323 -12.38 -22.69 -7.69
N SER A 324 -13.11 -21.64 -8.04
CA SER A 324 -13.93 -21.64 -9.23
C SER A 324 -12.93 -21.97 -10.32
N LEU A 325 -13.13 -23.12 -10.97
CA LEU A 325 -12.41 -23.53 -12.15
C LEU A 325 -12.77 -22.54 -13.26
N GLU A 326 -12.27 -21.31 -13.12
CA GLU A 326 -12.40 -20.26 -14.09
C GLU A 326 -11.50 -20.68 -15.22
N ALA A 327 -12.13 -21.34 -16.21
CA ALA A 327 -11.48 -21.79 -17.42
C ALA A 327 -10.65 -20.63 -17.96
N ILE A 328 -9.32 -20.82 -17.96
CA ILE A 328 -8.37 -19.83 -18.43
C ILE A 328 -8.81 -19.46 -19.85
N PRO A 329 -9.10 -18.18 -20.13
CA PRO A 329 -9.56 -17.80 -21.46
C PRO A 329 -8.51 -18.21 -22.49
N PRO A 330 -8.93 -18.72 -23.66
CA PRO A 330 -7.98 -19.13 -24.69
C PRO A 330 -7.12 -17.92 -25.07
N THR A 331 -5.82 -18.02 -24.79
CA THR A 331 -4.84 -16.96 -25.06
C THR A 331 -4.09 -17.27 -26.36
N PRO A 332 -3.85 -16.26 -27.21
CA PRO A 332 -3.02 -16.44 -28.39
C PRO A 332 -1.59 -16.87 -27.99
N SER A 333 -0.88 -17.56 -28.88
CA SER A 333 0.53 -17.88 -28.63
C SER A 333 1.34 -16.60 -28.46
N PRO A 334 2.26 -16.51 -27.47
CA PRO A 334 3.16 -15.37 -27.32
C PRO A 334 4.13 -15.24 -28.51
N LEU A 335 4.32 -16.31 -29.29
CA LEU A 335 5.14 -16.35 -30.49
C LEU A 335 4.36 -15.99 -31.76
N PHE A 336 3.08 -15.66 -31.66
CA PHE A 336 2.29 -15.31 -32.83
C PHE A 336 2.85 -14.03 -33.50
N PRO A 337 3.22 -14.09 -34.78
CA PRO A 337 3.83 -12.96 -35.47
C PRO A 337 2.84 -11.81 -35.63
N ARG A 338 3.31 -10.57 -35.44
CA ARG A 338 2.46 -9.39 -35.59
C ARG A 338 2.06 -9.14 -37.05
N ASP A 339 2.93 -9.43 -38.00
CA ASP A 339 2.74 -9.20 -39.44
C ASP A 339 3.40 -10.31 -40.28
N LEU A 340 3.08 -10.36 -41.59
CA LEU A 340 3.66 -11.34 -42.51
C LEU A 340 5.18 -11.20 -42.61
N LYS A 341 5.70 -9.98 -42.52
CA LYS A 341 7.14 -9.72 -42.48
C LYS A 341 7.82 -10.40 -41.28
N SER A 342 7.24 -10.29 -40.08
CA SER A 342 7.77 -10.99 -38.90
C SER A 342 7.69 -12.50 -39.05
N LEU A 343 6.60 -13.02 -39.65
CA LEU A 343 6.46 -14.46 -39.94
C LEU A 343 7.59 -14.95 -40.87
N PHE A 344 7.90 -14.23 -41.95
CA PHE A 344 8.98 -14.59 -42.86
C PHE A 344 10.39 -14.37 -42.27
N SER A 345 10.53 -13.58 -41.21
CA SER A 345 11.78 -13.40 -40.48
C SER A 345 12.03 -14.49 -39.41
N LEU A 346 11.01 -15.31 -39.13
CA LEU A 346 11.05 -16.30 -38.07
C LEU A 346 12.08 -17.40 -38.38
N GLY A 347 12.97 -17.71 -37.44
CA GLY A 347 13.95 -18.78 -37.59
C GLY A 347 13.30 -20.18 -37.65
N PRO A 348 14.02 -21.22 -38.10
CA PRO A 348 13.47 -22.58 -38.22
C PRO A 348 12.95 -23.13 -36.89
N ASP A 349 13.67 -22.94 -35.79
CA ASP A 349 13.24 -23.43 -34.47
C ASP A 349 11.99 -22.71 -33.94
N ALA A 350 11.92 -21.40 -34.18
CA ALA A 350 10.76 -20.60 -33.79
C ALA A 350 9.52 -20.95 -34.63
N ALA A 351 9.69 -21.28 -35.92
CA ALA A 351 8.61 -21.80 -36.76
C ALA A 351 8.09 -23.14 -36.23
N ARG A 352 8.98 -24.08 -35.88
CA ARG A 352 8.58 -25.36 -35.27
C ARG A 352 7.85 -25.19 -33.93
N ASN A 353 8.36 -24.32 -33.06
CA ASN A 353 7.68 -24.01 -31.80
C ASN A 353 6.29 -23.40 -32.04
N LEU A 354 6.15 -22.55 -33.06
CA LEU A 354 4.86 -22.01 -33.46
C LEU A 354 3.92 -23.11 -33.96
N LEU A 355 4.39 -24.07 -34.77
CA LEU A 355 3.57 -25.21 -35.18
C LEU A 355 3.14 -26.06 -33.97
N ARG A 356 4.04 -26.32 -33.04
CA ARG A 356 3.74 -27.05 -31.80
C ARG A 356 2.67 -26.38 -30.94
N ASP A 357 2.74 -25.05 -30.79
CA ASP A 357 1.77 -24.28 -30.00
C ASP A 357 0.33 -24.37 -30.54
N TYR A 358 0.17 -24.69 -31.83
CA TYR A 358 -1.11 -24.85 -32.53
C TYR A 358 -1.39 -26.31 -32.92
N ASP A 359 -0.62 -27.27 -32.39
CA ASP A 359 -0.73 -28.71 -32.70
C ASP A 359 -0.64 -29.03 -34.21
N LEU A 360 0.13 -28.23 -34.95
CA LEU A 360 0.38 -28.40 -36.39
C LEU A 360 1.69 -29.11 -36.71
N ASP A 361 2.49 -29.46 -35.70
CA ASP A 361 3.65 -30.33 -35.82
C ASP A 361 3.14 -31.74 -36.18
N GLY A 362 2.77 -31.93 -37.44
CA GLY A 362 2.21 -33.18 -38.01
C GLY A 362 3.23 -34.30 -38.10
N GLY A 363 4.25 -34.28 -37.25
CA GLY A 363 5.15 -35.37 -36.96
C GLY A 363 4.53 -36.39 -35.99
N SER A 364 3.20 -36.53 -35.98
CA SER A 364 2.59 -37.75 -35.50
C SER A 364 2.92 -38.87 -36.50
N ASN A 365 4.16 -39.36 -36.44
CA ASN A 365 4.49 -40.73 -36.80
C ASN A 365 3.79 -41.75 -35.86
N ASN A 366 2.70 -41.36 -35.19
CA ASN A 366 1.79 -42.21 -34.44
C ASN A 366 0.70 -42.76 -35.38
N GLU A 367 1.06 -43.21 -36.58
CA GLU A 367 0.10 -43.93 -37.43
C GLU A 367 -0.28 -45.32 -36.87
N ASP A 368 0.36 -45.83 -35.80
CA ASP A 368 0.17 -47.25 -35.44
C ASP A 368 -0.38 -47.57 -34.04
N ILE A 369 -0.84 -46.61 -33.24
CA ILE A 369 -1.53 -46.96 -31.98
C ILE A 369 -2.75 -46.07 -31.72
N SER A 370 -3.83 -46.34 -32.46
CA SER A 370 -5.18 -45.99 -32.03
C SER A 370 -5.96 -47.28 -31.73
N PRO A 371 -6.17 -47.66 -30.45
CA PRO A 371 -7.11 -48.71 -30.11
C PRO A 371 -8.52 -48.11 -30.04
N GLY A 372 -9.34 -48.39 -31.06
CA GLY A 372 -10.80 -48.48 -30.97
C GLY A 372 -11.56 -47.30 -30.32
N SER A 373 -11.86 -46.27 -31.12
CA SER A 373 -12.99 -45.37 -30.85
C SER A 373 -13.92 -45.36 -32.06
N GLY A 374 -14.75 -46.41 -32.13
CA GLY A 374 -15.83 -46.52 -33.11
C GLY A 374 -17.01 -45.65 -32.69
N ILE A 375 -17.02 -44.38 -33.10
CA ILE A 375 -18.25 -43.60 -33.19
C ILE A 375 -18.27 -42.96 -34.57
N GLU A 376 -18.90 -43.65 -35.52
CA GLU A 376 -19.20 -43.15 -36.85
C GLU A 376 -20.02 -41.86 -36.75
N ARG A 377 -19.43 -40.73 -37.14
CA ARG A 377 -20.20 -39.56 -37.55
C ARG A 377 -20.58 -39.71 -39.03
N PRO A 378 -21.85 -39.53 -39.42
CA PRO A 378 -22.30 -39.70 -40.80
C PRO A 378 -21.73 -38.59 -41.69
N LYS A 379 -20.92 -39.02 -42.66
CA LYS A 379 -20.28 -38.19 -43.68
C LYS A 379 -21.33 -37.67 -44.67
N PRO A 380 -21.48 -36.35 -44.88
CA PRO A 380 -22.32 -35.83 -45.94
C PRO A 380 -21.74 -36.19 -47.32
N ARG A 381 -22.63 -36.68 -48.18
CA ARG A 381 -22.36 -37.19 -49.53
C ARG A 381 -22.20 -36.01 -50.51
N ALA A 382 -21.31 -36.21 -51.49
CA ALA A 382 -21.03 -35.40 -52.70
C ALA A 382 -19.76 -34.51 -52.61
N PHE A 383 -18.90 -34.37 -53.62
CA PHE A 383 -18.91 -34.71 -55.05
C PHE A 383 -17.58 -35.34 -55.50
N ALA A 384 -17.64 -36.19 -56.52
CA ALA A 384 -16.49 -36.80 -57.18
C ALA A 384 -15.58 -35.75 -57.83
N ARG A 385 -14.29 -35.72 -57.44
CA ARG A 385 -13.23 -35.10 -58.25
C ARG A 385 -12.55 -36.20 -59.06
N VAL A 386 -12.56 -36.02 -60.38
CA VAL A 386 -11.80 -36.79 -61.36
C VAL A 386 -10.31 -36.70 -61.01
N SER A 387 -9.73 -37.83 -60.62
CA SER A 387 -8.30 -37.98 -60.42
C SER A 387 -7.68 -38.38 -61.76
N VAL A 388 -6.93 -37.49 -62.39
CA VAL A 388 -6.15 -37.80 -63.58
C VAL A 388 -4.91 -38.58 -63.11
N ASN A 389 -4.88 -39.86 -63.48
CA ASN A 389 -3.76 -40.75 -63.29
C ASN A 389 -2.57 -40.28 -64.13
N SER A 390 -1.40 -40.18 -63.49
CA SER A 390 -0.10 -40.27 -64.17
C SER A 390 0.80 -41.15 -63.33
N THR A 391 0.73 -42.44 -63.65
CA THR A 391 1.82 -43.41 -63.58
C THR A 391 3.06 -42.83 -64.27
N ASP A 392 4.22 -42.81 -63.62
CA ASP A 392 5.22 -43.86 -63.84
C ASP A 392 6.40 -43.75 -62.84
N SER A 393 6.97 -44.92 -62.63
CA SER A 393 8.01 -45.42 -61.74
C SER A 393 9.33 -44.64 -61.62
N SER A 394 9.88 -44.64 -60.39
CA SER A 394 11.32 -44.79 -60.16
C SER A 394 11.59 -45.36 -58.75
N PRO A 395 12.39 -46.44 -58.61
CA PRO A 395 12.77 -47.01 -57.32
C PRO A 395 14.14 -46.47 -56.90
N THR A 396 14.20 -45.66 -55.84
CA THR A 396 15.48 -45.30 -55.24
C THR A 396 15.37 -45.27 -53.72
N SER A 397 16.00 -46.28 -53.12
CA SER A 397 16.79 -46.20 -51.89
C SER A 397 16.12 -45.52 -50.69
N THR A 398 15.56 -46.37 -49.85
CA THR A 398 15.20 -46.13 -48.45
C THR A 398 16.47 -45.85 -47.61
N GLU A 399 17.15 -44.73 -47.85
CA GLU A 399 17.99 -44.13 -46.83
C GLU A 399 17.08 -43.54 -45.75
N PHE A 400 17.39 -43.80 -44.47
CA PHE A 400 16.83 -43.14 -43.29
C PHE A 400 17.21 -41.65 -43.25
N GLY A 401 17.03 -40.95 -44.37
CA GLY A 401 17.07 -39.51 -44.45
C GLY A 401 15.87 -38.99 -43.69
N VAL A 402 16.11 -38.59 -42.44
CA VAL A 402 15.25 -37.64 -41.73
C VAL A 402 14.99 -36.53 -42.73
N LYS A 403 13.78 -36.49 -43.31
CA LYS A 403 13.35 -35.34 -44.10
C LYS A 403 13.39 -34.18 -43.13
N VAL A 404 14.48 -33.42 -43.16
CA VAL A 404 14.58 -32.18 -42.43
C VAL A 404 13.52 -31.31 -43.08
N ASN A 405 12.33 -31.25 -42.47
CA ASN A 405 11.27 -30.37 -42.93
C ASN A 405 11.91 -29.00 -43.11
N SER A 406 11.84 -28.50 -44.34
CA SER A 406 12.43 -27.22 -44.65
C SER A 406 11.67 -26.19 -43.83
N ARG A 407 12.37 -25.17 -43.34
CA ARG A 407 11.74 -24.03 -42.65
C ARG A 407 10.53 -23.50 -43.44
N GLU A 408 10.66 -23.54 -44.75
CA GLU A 408 9.66 -23.14 -45.71
C GLU A 408 8.40 -24.01 -45.65
N ASP A 409 8.53 -25.31 -45.44
CA ASP A 409 7.41 -26.24 -45.31
C ASP A 409 6.63 -25.97 -44.02
N ASP A 410 7.35 -25.76 -42.91
CA ASP A 410 6.75 -25.42 -41.62
C ASP A 410 5.98 -24.08 -41.72
N LEU A 411 6.59 -23.05 -42.31
CA LEU A 411 5.94 -21.76 -42.54
C LEU A 411 4.75 -21.86 -43.49
N ASN A 412 4.85 -22.63 -44.58
CA ASN A 412 3.74 -22.86 -45.51
C ASN A 412 2.57 -23.55 -44.83
N LYS A 413 2.85 -24.53 -43.96
CA LYS A 413 1.82 -25.21 -43.16
C LYS A 413 1.13 -24.25 -42.19
N PHE A 414 1.90 -23.38 -41.52
CA PHE A 414 1.34 -22.36 -40.66
C PHE A 414 0.52 -21.32 -41.44
N MET A 415 1.02 -20.82 -42.58
CA MET A 415 0.30 -19.88 -43.45
C MET A 415 -1.04 -20.44 -43.91
N ALA A 416 -1.07 -21.71 -44.33
CA ALA A 416 -2.30 -22.40 -44.67
C ALA A 416 -3.27 -22.47 -43.47
N HIS A 417 -2.76 -22.73 -42.25
CA HIS A 417 -3.59 -22.77 -41.05
C HIS A 417 -4.17 -21.40 -40.63
N ILE A 418 -3.41 -20.31 -40.79
CA ILE A 418 -3.88 -18.96 -40.50
C ILE A 418 -4.75 -18.37 -41.63
N GLY A 419 -4.97 -19.12 -42.71
CA GLY A 419 -5.82 -18.75 -43.84
C GLY A 419 -5.14 -17.85 -44.87
N VAL A 420 -3.81 -17.70 -44.81
CA VAL A 420 -3.06 -16.87 -45.75
C VAL A 420 -2.82 -17.66 -47.05
N PRO A 421 -3.26 -17.18 -48.22
CA PRO A 421 -3.20 -17.93 -49.49
C PRO A 421 -1.83 -17.85 -50.18
N PHE A 422 -0.75 -17.60 -49.42
CA PHE A 422 0.60 -17.52 -49.97
C PHE A 422 1.34 -18.82 -49.75
N VAL A 423 2.08 -19.24 -50.78
CA VAL A 423 3.03 -20.34 -50.68
C VAL A 423 4.42 -19.74 -50.86
N MET A 424 5.26 -19.90 -49.85
CA MET A 424 6.66 -19.56 -49.93
C MET A 424 7.37 -20.65 -50.72
N ILE A 425 8.01 -20.25 -51.82
CA ILE A 425 8.79 -21.16 -52.65
C ILE A 425 10.22 -21.12 -52.14
N PRO A 426 10.82 -22.29 -51.77
CA PRO A 426 12.23 -22.34 -51.41
C PRO A 426 13.09 -21.71 -52.49
N ALA A 427 14.05 -20.86 -52.09
CA ALA A 427 15.00 -20.32 -53.04
C ALA A 427 15.68 -21.50 -53.75
N PRO A 428 15.73 -21.52 -55.10
CA PRO A 428 16.37 -22.60 -55.82
C PRO A 428 17.79 -22.72 -55.30
N VAL A 429 18.12 -23.88 -54.73
CA VAL A 429 19.45 -24.15 -54.20
C VAL A 429 20.37 -24.10 -55.40
N SER A 430 21.04 -22.97 -55.62
CA SER A 430 22.07 -22.89 -56.65
C SER A 430 23.09 -23.92 -56.25
N LYS A 431 23.12 -25.06 -56.94
CA LYS A 431 24.20 -26.04 -56.86
C LYS A 431 25.45 -25.26 -57.20
N THR A 432 26.12 -24.73 -56.17
CA THR A 432 27.46 -24.20 -56.26
C THR A 432 28.28 -25.41 -56.65
N SER A 433 28.51 -25.56 -57.95
CA SER A 433 29.48 -26.48 -58.51
C SER A 433 30.78 -26.19 -57.77
N SER A 434 31.16 -27.15 -56.94
CA SER A 434 32.41 -27.20 -56.20
C SER A 434 33.57 -26.82 -57.12
N GLY A 435 34.19 -25.67 -56.87
CA GLY A 435 35.43 -25.35 -57.55
C GLY A 435 35.78 -23.87 -57.66
N GLU A 436 35.65 -23.06 -56.60
CA GLU A 436 36.66 -22.02 -56.36
C GLU A 436 36.50 -21.37 -54.99
N THR A 437 37.60 -21.43 -54.25
CA THR A 437 37.81 -20.91 -52.90
C THR A 437 37.73 -19.39 -52.92
N SER A 438 36.59 -18.81 -52.52
CA SER A 438 36.50 -17.35 -52.30
C SER A 438 35.82 -17.03 -50.96
N PRO A 439 36.52 -16.42 -49.99
CA PRO A 439 35.97 -16.07 -48.69
C PRO A 439 35.34 -14.67 -48.75
N GLY A 440 34.02 -14.57 -48.77
CA GLY A 440 33.39 -13.25 -48.61
C GLY A 440 31.89 -13.16 -48.90
N GLY A 441 31.09 -13.29 -47.85
CA GLY A 441 29.73 -12.71 -47.79
C GLY A 441 28.59 -13.61 -48.27
N GLN A 442 27.99 -14.37 -47.34
CA GLN A 442 26.65 -14.94 -47.53
C GLN A 442 25.63 -13.80 -47.66
N ARG A 443 25.27 -13.45 -48.90
CA ARG A 443 24.09 -12.64 -49.17
C ARG A 443 22.86 -13.56 -49.09
N GLN A 444 22.09 -13.43 -48.01
CA GLN A 444 20.77 -14.06 -47.90
C GLN A 444 19.88 -13.53 -49.02
N SER A 445 19.64 -14.33 -50.06
CA SER A 445 18.67 -14.02 -51.11
C SER A 445 17.27 -14.00 -50.50
N SER A 446 16.53 -12.90 -50.69
CA SER A 446 15.15 -12.79 -50.22
C SER A 446 14.25 -13.83 -50.92
N PRO A 447 13.35 -14.52 -50.20
CA PRO A 447 12.47 -15.53 -50.79
C PRO A 447 11.47 -14.92 -51.79
N PHE A 448 11.15 -15.67 -52.85
CA PHE A 448 10.10 -15.31 -53.81
C PHE A 448 8.72 -15.70 -53.27
N ILE A 449 7.80 -14.74 -53.23
CA ILE A 449 6.40 -14.96 -52.82
C ILE A 449 5.55 -15.04 -54.08
N VAL A 450 4.84 -16.16 -54.26
CA VAL A 450 3.90 -16.34 -55.38
C VAL A 450 2.47 -16.33 -54.83
N ASN A 451 1.63 -15.46 -55.41
CA ASN A 451 0.20 -15.48 -55.12
C ASN A 451 -0.42 -16.67 -55.83
N THR A 452 -0.99 -17.60 -55.06
CA THR A 452 -1.94 -18.55 -55.62
C THR A 452 -3.29 -17.86 -55.66
N GLU A 453 -3.50 -16.99 -56.64
CA GLU A 453 -4.84 -16.48 -56.91
C GLU A 453 -5.70 -17.69 -57.27
N GLY A 454 -6.58 -18.07 -56.35
CA GLY A 454 -7.52 -19.16 -56.56
C GLY A 454 -8.31 -18.87 -57.82
N GLY A 455 -8.10 -19.68 -58.85
CA GLY A 455 -8.96 -19.68 -60.03
C GLY A 455 -10.39 -19.90 -59.57
N GLY A 456 -11.15 -18.81 -59.49
CA GLY A 456 -12.55 -18.82 -59.11
C GLY A 456 -13.33 -19.64 -60.12
N HIS A 457 -13.89 -20.74 -59.64
CA HIS A 457 -14.93 -21.52 -60.31
C HIS A 457 -16.28 -21.22 -59.67
#